data_AF-A0A8K0M8H4-F1
#
_entry.id   AF-A0A8K0M8H4-F1
#
_cell.length_a   1.000
_cell.length_b   1.000
_cell.length_c   1.000
_cell.angle_alpha   90.00
_cell.angle_beta   90.00
_cell.angle_gamma   90.00
#
_symmetry.space_group_name_H-M   'P 1'
#
loop_
_entity.id
_entity.type
_entity.pdbx_description
1 polymer ?
#
loop_
_entity_poly.entity_id
_entity_poly.type
_entity_poly.pdbx_seq_one_letter_code
_entity_poly.pdbx_strand_id
1 'polypeptide(L)'
;MRKELELGGARVQVSPIDHGPEAAEAFQSVINKLQHTAVLAQVPRGVPEARRNVKVLVSVDFDAISAWMGTGQHPRNCLSDFSTGIFAGRVGVSRLLSLFTRLGVSDKVTWFIPGHSMETFPAETRSIVDSGAEIALHGYCHEDCTQLDSKQEEDILDKCITLAESLTGKRPLGFRAPLYRLRHETITLLERKGFLYDSSLSGHDAQIYLLDGGFSLATVDYSQPAHTWMHPSTQPQSTTVVEIPANWYMEDMTPLQFLPNVTNSHGFVPAPSIEQMWKDRFTWLWNWGAGGAGPGDFVFPLVLHPDTSGMAHVAGTIESMLLWLKAWGPQVEFVTYEKAARGFLQQADVIEA
;
A
#
# COMPACT_ATOMS: atom_id res chain seq x y z
N MET A 1 45.45 -18.65 11.43
CA MET A 1 44.72 -19.74 12.13
C MET A 1 43.29 -19.71 11.59
N ARG A 2 42.87 -20.73 10.81
CA ARG A 2 41.50 -20.78 10.24
C ARG A 2 40.51 -20.96 11.37
N LYS A 3 39.43 -20.16 11.38
CA LYS A 3 38.36 -20.28 12.38
C LYS A 3 37.19 -21.02 11.73
N GLU A 4 36.78 -22.14 12.31
CA GLU A 4 35.54 -22.82 11.91
C GLU A 4 34.38 -22.24 12.73
N LEU A 5 33.33 -21.84 12.03
CA LEU A 5 32.06 -21.41 12.61
C LEU A 5 30.97 -22.37 12.14
N GLU A 6 30.13 -22.78 13.09
CA GLU A 6 28.96 -23.63 12.81
C GLU A 6 27.72 -22.72 12.76
N LEU A 7 27.10 -22.64 11.58
CA LEU A 7 25.93 -21.79 11.32
C LEU A 7 24.85 -22.65 10.66
N GLY A 8 23.73 -22.86 11.35
CA GLY A 8 22.57 -23.57 10.80
C GLY A 8 22.84 -25.01 10.32
N GLY A 9 23.82 -25.70 10.91
CA GLY A 9 24.22 -27.07 10.53
C GLY A 9 25.24 -27.15 9.39
N ALA A 10 25.69 -26.02 8.82
CA ALA A 10 26.78 -25.97 7.87
C ALA A 10 28.07 -25.47 8.54
N ARG A 11 29.19 -26.17 8.31
CA ARG A 11 30.53 -25.74 8.76
C ARG A 11 31.19 -24.89 7.70
N VAL A 12 31.56 -23.65 8.05
CA VAL A 12 32.24 -22.72 7.15
C VAL A 12 33.62 -22.40 7.69
N GLN A 13 34.66 -22.56 6.85
CA GLN A 13 36.02 -22.13 7.17
C GLN A 13 36.24 -20.68 6.76
N VAL A 14 36.60 -19.82 7.72
CA VAL A 14 36.91 -18.41 7.45
C VAL A 14 38.41 -18.18 7.63
N SER A 15 39.06 -17.62 6.60
CA SER A 15 40.48 -17.20 6.60
C SER A 15 40.64 -15.76 7.11
N PRO A 16 41.84 -15.33 7.55
CA PRO A 16 42.08 -13.95 7.99
C PRO A 16 41.80 -12.97 6.86
N ILE A 17 41.17 -11.86 7.22
CA ILE A 17 40.43 -10.93 6.38
C ILE A 17 41.30 -10.34 5.26
N ASP A 18 40.94 -10.62 4.01
CA ASP A 18 41.26 -9.75 2.89
C ASP A 18 40.26 -8.59 2.93
N HIS A 19 40.75 -7.34 3.00
CA HIS A 19 39.92 -6.14 3.03
C HIS A 19 39.62 -5.60 1.62
N GLY A 20 39.95 -6.37 0.57
CA GLY A 20 39.64 -6.02 -0.81
C GLY A 20 38.13 -5.93 -1.08
N PRO A 21 37.70 -5.10 -2.03
CA PRO A 21 36.29 -4.94 -2.41
C PRO A 21 35.61 -6.27 -2.80
N GLU A 22 36.34 -7.21 -3.40
CA GLU A 22 35.83 -8.55 -3.75
C GLU A 22 35.47 -9.39 -2.51
N ALA A 23 36.22 -9.26 -1.41
CA ALA A 23 35.95 -9.97 -0.16
C ALA A 23 34.71 -9.40 0.56
N ALA A 24 34.51 -8.08 0.48
CA ALA A 24 33.29 -7.42 0.97
C ALA A 24 32.06 -7.85 0.17
N GLU A 25 32.15 -7.94 -1.16
CA GLU A 25 31.07 -8.45 -2.02
C GLU A 25 30.77 -9.92 -1.73
N ALA A 26 31.78 -10.77 -1.60
CA ALA A 26 31.61 -12.18 -1.26
C ALA A 26 30.95 -12.37 0.12
N PHE A 27 31.37 -11.60 1.12
CA PHE A 27 30.76 -11.61 2.45
C PHE A 27 29.31 -11.14 2.41
N GLN A 28 29.01 -10.05 1.69
CA GLN A 28 27.65 -9.56 1.52
C GLN A 28 26.77 -10.58 0.79
N SER A 29 27.31 -11.29 -0.21
CA SER A 29 26.63 -12.39 -0.90
C SER A 29 26.28 -13.53 0.05
N VAL A 30 27.18 -13.91 0.96
CA VAL A 30 26.93 -14.94 1.98
C VAL A 30 25.86 -14.50 2.98
N ILE A 31 25.92 -13.25 3.47
CA ILE A 31 24.89 -12.68 4.35
C ILE A 31 23.53 -12.69 3.65
N ASN A 32 23.45 -12.23 2.40
CA ASN A 32 22.22 -12.25 1.62
C ASN A 32 21.67 -13.67 1.44
N LYS A 33 22.53 -14.68 1.19
CA LYS A 33 22.14 -16.10 1.09
C LYS A 33 21.62 -16.66 2.41
N LEU A 34 22.27 -16.34 3.53
CA LEU A 34 21.85 -16.77 4.87
C LEU A 34 20.51 -16.15 5.25
N GLN A 35 20.32 -14.84 4.99
CA GLN A 35 19.05 -14.15 5.17
C GLN A 35 17.96 -14.79 4.31
N HIS A 36 18.23 -15.03 3.01
CA HIS A 36 17.29 -15.69 2.11
C HIS A 36 16.90 -17.10 2.60
N THR A 37 17.85 -17.87 3.14
CA THR A 37 17.59 -19.22 3.66
C THR A 37 16.76 -19.20 4.94
N ALA A 38 17.03 -18.26 5.86
CA ALA A 38 16.25 -18.07 7.07
C ALA A 38 14.82 -17.62 6.76
N VAL A 39 14.63 -16.80 5.73
CA VAL A 39 13.31 -16.35 5.27
C VAL A 39 12.55 -17.47 4.55
N LEU A 40 13.21 -18.26 3.70
CA LEU A 40 12.60 -19.46 3.10
C LEU A 40 12.11 -20.44 4.17
N ALA A 41 12.83 -20.57 5.29
CA ALA A 41 12.41 -21.40 6.41
C ALA A 41 11.14 -20.88 7.12
N GLN A 42 10.76 -19.61 6.91
CA GLN A 42 9.51 -19.01 7.40
C GLN A 42 8.33 -19.20 6.44
N VAL A 43 8.54 -19.66 5.21
CA VAL A 43 7.43 -20.07 4.33
C VAL A 43 6.88 -21.40 4.88
N PRO A 44 5.58 -21.49 5.22
CA PRO A 44 5.03 -22.67 5.87
C PRO A 44 5.25 -23.96 5.06
N ARG A 45 5.77 -25.01 5.72
CA ARG A 45 5.89 -26.34 5.11
C ARG A 45 4.49 -26.96 4.97
N GLY A 46 4.18 -27.53 3.81
CA GLY A 46 2.89 -28.19 3.54
C GLY A 46 1.90 -27.37 2.71
N VAL A 47 2.30 -26.20 2.22
CA VAL A 47 1.57 -25.46 1.19
C VAL A 47 1.54 -26.29 -0.11
N PRO A 48 0.37 -26.51 -0.75
CA PRO A 48 0.30 -27.25 -2.01
C PRO A 48 1.16 -26.60 -3.10
N GLU A 49 1.83 -27.43 -3.91
CA GLU A 49 2.42 -26.99 -5.18
C GLU A 49 1.29 -26.64 -6.15
N ALA A 50 0.82 -25.39 -6.08
CA ALA A 50 -0.14 -24.82 -7.00
C ALA A 50 0.57 -23.81 -7.90
N ARG A 51 0.23 -23.81 -9.19
CA ARG A 51 0.63 -22.74 -10.10
C ARG A 51 -0.25 -21.52 -9.84
N ARG A 52 0.37 -20.39 -9.51
CA ARG A 52 -0.26 -19.11 -9.17
C ARG A 52 0.41 -17.96 -9.90
N ASN A 53 -0.37 -16.92 -10.15
CA ASN A 53 0.10 -15.60 -10.52
C ASN A 53 -0.40 -14.61 -9.47
N VAL A 54 0.41 -14.39 -8.43
CA VAL A 54 0.10 -13.46 -7.36
C VAL A 54 0.74 -12.12 -7.65
N LYS A 55 -0.05 -11.04 -7.59
CA LYS A 55 0.45 -9.66 -7.71
C LYS A 55 0.54 -9.02 -6.34
N VAL A 56 1.74 -8.74 -5.86
CA VAL A 56 1.98 -7.96 -4.64
C VAL A 56 2.03 -6.48 -5.03
N LEU A 57 1.22 -5.69 -4.37
CA LEU A 57 0.98 -4.28 -4.65
C LEU A 57 1.36 -3.46 -3.41
N VAL A 58 2.64 -3.11 -3.31
CA VAL A 58 3.13 -2.27 -2.21
C VAL A 58 2.84 -0.82 -2.55
N SER A 59 2.06 -0.14 -1.72
CA SER A 59 1.82 1.29 -1.82
C SER A 59 2.32 2.05 -0.60
N VAL A 60 2.68 3.31 -0.81
CA VAL A 60 3.05 4.23 0.27
C VAL A 60 2.19 5.49 0.20
N ASP A 61 1.42 5.74 1.25
CA ASP A 61 0.58 6.93 1.37
C ASP A 61 1.39 7.98 2.14
N PHE A 62 1.84 9.02 1.43
CA PHE A 62 2.79 10.01 1.95
C PHE A 62 2.06 11.17 2.66
N ASP A 63 1.35 10.84 3.72
CA ASP A 63 0.47 11.72 4.48
C ASP A 63 1.19 12.90 5.12
N ALA A 64 2.18 12.62 5.96
CA ALA A 64 3.00 13.62 6.62
C ALA A 64 2.16 14.73 7.32
N ILE A 65 2.47 16.00 7.07
CA ILE A 65 1.76 17.13 7.69
C ILE A 65 0.30 17.20 7.23
N SER A 66 0.01 16.74 6.02
CA SER A 66 -1.33 16.89 5.44
C SER A 66 -2.38 16.10 6.23
N ALA A 67 -2.06 14.92 6.76
CA ALA A 67 -2.96 14.18 7.64
C ALA A 67 -3.40 14.99 8.87
N TRP A 68 -2.52 15.82 9.45
CA TRP A 68 -2.85 16.67 10.60
C TRP A 68 -3.69 17.91 10.22
N MET A 69 -3.77 18.24 8.92
CA MET A 69 -4.59 19.34 8.38
C MET A 69 -5.98 18.87 7.98
N GLY A 70 -6.08 17.66 7.43
CA GLY A 70 -7.34 17.05 6.99
C GLY A 70 -7.90 16.08 8.04
N THR A 71 -7.82 14.78 7.77
CA THR A 71 -8.53 13.75 8.56
C THR A 71 -8.12 13.64 10.03
N GLY A 72 -6.88 14.01 10.37
CA GLY A 72 -6.36 14.07 11.74
C GLY A 72 -6.46 15.46 12.39
N GLN A 73 -7.18 16.41 11.77
CA GLN A 73 -7.35 17.75 12.29
C GLN A 73 -8.07 17.72 13.63
N HIS A 74 -7.49 18.42 14.61
CA HIS A 74 -8.11 18.60 15.91
C HIS A 74 -7.65 19.91 16.56
N PRO A 75 -8.51 20.66 17.29
CA PRO A 75 -8.14 21.93 17.93
C PRO A 75 -7.01 21.85 18.96
N ARG A 76 -6.71 20.64 19.46
CA ARG A 76 -5.63 20.37 20.42
C ARG A 76 -4.35 19.81 19.78
N ASN A 77 -4.29 19.71 18.45
CA ASN A 77 -3.04 19.34 17.80
C ASN A 77 -1.95 20.36 18.15
N CYS A 78 -0.74 19.86 18.36
CA CYS A 78 0.38 20.64 18.84
C CYS A 78 1.65 20.36 18.02
N LEU A 79 2.74 21.05 18.35
CA LEU A 79 4.02 20.87 17.65
C LEU A 79 4.53 19.43 17.68
N SER A 80 4.22 18.66 18.73
CA SER A 80 4.58 17.24 18.78
C SER A 80 3.94 16.47 17.63
N ASP A 81 2.66 16.72 17.36
CA ASP A 81 1.90 16.04 16.31
C ASP A 81 2.46 16.41 14.93
N PHE A 82 2.62 17.71 14.66
CA PHE A 82 3.18 18.18 13.39
C PHE A 82 4.61 17.70 13.15
N SER A 83 5.41 17.53 14.22
CA SER A 83 6.77 17.01 14.11
C SER A 83 6.81 15.56 13.62
N THR A 84 5.75 14.77 13.85
CA THR A 84 5.63 13.42 13.28
C THR A 84 5.45 13.45 11.77
N GLY A 85 4.66 14.40 11.25
CA GLY A 85 4.56 14.63 9.80
C GLY A 85 5.87 15.13 9.18
N ILE A 86 6.63 15.96 9.91
CA ILE A 86 7.98 16.35 9.48
C ILE A 86 8.93 15.15 9.44
N PHE A 87 8.83 14.24 10.42
CA PHE A 87 9.58 12.99 10.43
C PHE A 87 9.23 12.12 9.22
N ALA A 88 7.94 11.98 8.90
CA ALA A 88 7.48 11.19 7.76
C ALA A 88 8.17 11.61 6.46
N GLY A 89 8.19 12.92 6.18
CA GLY A 89 8.92 13.47 5.03
C GLY A 89 10.42 13.29 5.16
N ARG A 90 11.05 13.95 6.13
CA ARG A 90 12.52 14.09 6.18
C ARG A 90 13.27 12.81 6.51
N VAL A 91 12.61 11.82 7.12
CA VAL A 91 13.23 10.59 7.60
C VAL A 91 12.53 9.36 7.05
N GLY A 92 11.20 9.31 7.14
CA GLY A 92 10.40 8.18 6.71
C GLY A 92 10.59 7.86 5.23
N VAL A 93 10.47 8.86 4.36
CA VAL A 93 10.64 8.70 2.89
C VAL A 93 12.00 8.11 2.55
N SER A 94 13.09 8.69 3.05
CA SER A 94 14.44 8.23 2.75
C SER A 94 14.68 6.79 3.24
N ARG A 95 14.16 6.41 4.41
CA ARG A 95 14.25 5.04 4.93
C ARG A 95 13.53 4.04 4.04
N LEU A 96 12.30 4.35 3.64
CA LEU A 96 11.51 3.47 2.77
C LEU A 96 12.13 3.35 1.38
N LEU A 97 12.57 4.45 0.76
CA LEU A 97 13.27 4.40 -0.53
C LEU A 97 14.55 3.55 -0.46
N SER A 98 15.34 3.68 0.62
CA SER A 98 16.52 2.86 0.84
C SER A 98 16.16 1.38 1.01
N LEU A 99 15.10 1.07 1.77
CA LEU A 99 14.59 -0.29 1.95
C LEU A 99 14.16 -0.89 0.60
N PHE A 100 13.31 -0.22 -0.17
CA PHE A 100 12.84 -0.72 -1.46
C PHE A 100 13.98 -0.90 -2.47
N THR A 101 14.99 -0.01 -2.42
CA THR A 101 16.18 -0.10 -3.29
C THR A 101 17.01 -1.34 -2.96
N ARG A 102 17.30 -1.59 -1.67
CA ARG A 102 18.01 -2.80 -1.23
C ARG A 102 17.25 -4.07 -1.59
N LEU A 103 15.93 -4.02 -1.55
CA LEU A 103 15.06 -5.13 -1.94
C LEU A 103 14.86 -5.23 -3.46
N GLY A 104 15.32 -4.26 -4.25
CA GLY A 104 15.14 -4.25 -5.70
C GLY A 104 13.68 -4.18 -6.14
N VAL A 105 12.86 -3.38 -5.46
CA VAL A 105 11.42 -3.19 -5.75
C VAL A 105 11.01 -1.73 -5.90
N SER A 106 11.94 -0.77 -5.88
CA SER A 106 11.63 0.68 -5.91
C SER A 106 10.73 1.09 -7.08
N ASP A 107 10.98 0.57 -8.27
CA ASP A 107 10.20 0.83 -9.49
C ASP A 107 8.89 0.02 -9.58
N LYS A 108 8.58 -0.75 -8.53
CA LYS A 108 7.35 -1.57 -8.39
C LYS A 108 6.45 -1.09 -7.26
N VAL A 109 6.81 0.00 -6.59
CA VAL A 109 6.01 0.64 -5.54
C VAL A 109 5.18 1.77 -6.15
N THR A 110 3.97 1.97 -5.62
CA THR A 110 3.11 3.11 -5.95
C THR A 110 3.05 4.06 -4.76
N TRP A 111 3.34 5.34 -4.97
CA TRP A 111 3.22 6.36 -3.92
C TRP A 111 1.95 7.18 -4.16
N PHE A 112 1.02 7.13 -3.21
CA PHE A 112 -0.14 8.02 -3.17
C PHE A 112 0.26 9.26 -2.37
N ILE A 113 0.36 10.41 -3.04
CA ILE A 113 0.94 11.61 -2.43
C ILE A 113 -0.12 12.72 -2.40
N PRO A 114 -0.44 13.28 -1.21
CA PRO A 114 -1.22 14.50 -1.12
C PRO A 114 -0.48 15.68 -1.76
N GLY A 115 -1.18 16.54 -2.48
CA GLY A 115 -0.57 17.72 -3.13
C GLY A 115 0.20 18.62 -2.15
N HIS A 116 -0.28 18.75 -0.90
CA HIS A 116 0.45 19.46 0.16
C HIS A 116 1.81 18.81 0.46
N SER A 117 1.87 17.48 0.53
CA SER A 117 3.13 16.76 0.75
C SER A 117 4.10 16.92 -0.42
N MET A 118 3.60 16.92 -1.66
CA MET A 118 4.40 17.23 -2.85
C MET A 118 5.09 18.59 -2.75
N GLU A 119 4.34 19.62 -2.35
CA GLU A 119 4.85 21.00 -2.26
C GLU A 119 5.69 21.26 -0.99
N THR A 120 5.40 20.57 0.10
CA THR A 120 6.09 20.75 1.40
C THR A 120 7.45 20.04 1.42
N PHE A 121 7.54 18.87 0.78
CA PHE A 121 8.73 18.03 0.74
C PHE A 121 9.19 17.81 -0.71
N PRO A 122 9.57 18.88 -1.44
CA PRO A 122 9.85 18.77 -2.87
C PRO A 122 11.10 17.92 -3.17
N ALA A 123 12.09 17.92 -2.27
CA ALA A 123 13.31 17.11 -2.44
C ALA A 123 13.03 15.61 -2.25
N GLU A 124 12.23 15.27 -1.24
CA GLU A 124 11.79 13.91 -0.96
C GLU A 124 10.85 13.41 -2.07
N THR A 125 9.91 14.24 -2.51
CA THR A 125 9.02 13.93 -3.64
C THR A 125 9.82 13.71 -4.93
N ARG A 126 10.85 14.53 -5.19
CA ARG A 126 11.76 14.31 -6.33
C ARG A 126 12.50 12.98 -6.20
N SER A 127 12.96 12.62 -5.01
CA SER A 127 13.65 11.35 -4.75
C SER A 127 12.74 10.14 -4.99
N ILE A 128 11.44 10.27 -4.68
CA ILE A 128 10.43 9.24 -5.00
C ILE A 128 10.30 9.09 -6.53
N VAL A 129 10.16 10.20 -7.26
CA VAL A 129 10.08 10.17 -8.73
C VAL A 129 11.34 9.56 -9.36
N ASP A 130 12.52 9.94 -8.88
CA ASP A 130 13.82 9.46 -9.38
C ASP A 130 14.03 7.96 -9.10
N SER A 131 13.32 7.38 -8.13
CA SER A 131 13.35 5.94 -7.84
C SER A 131 12.63 5.09 -8.90
N GLY A 132 11.86 5.72 -9.80
CA GLY A 132 11.05 5.06 -10.83
C GLY A 132 9.70 4.54 -10.32
N ALA A 133 9.33 4.84 -9.07
CA ALA A 133 8.04 4.49 -8.51
C ALA A 133 6.87 5.17 -9.26
N GLU A 134 5.71 4.53 -9.23
CA GLU A 134 4.47 5.15 -9.72
C GLU A 134 4.01 6.27 -8.76
N ILE A 135 3.47 7.36 -9.29
CA ILE A 135 2.84 8.43 -8.51
C ILE A 135 1.32 8.42 -8.75
N ALA A 136 0.56 8.32 -7.67
CA ALA A 136 -0.89 8.41 -7.63
C ALA A 136 -1.33 9.55 -6.67
N LEU A 137 -2.58 9.98 -6.77
CA LEU A 137 -3.09 11.14 -6.04
C LEU A 137 -3.80 10.74 -4.73
N HIS A 138 -3.68 11.61 -3.72
CA HIS A 138 -4.22 11.36 -2.38
C HIS A 138 -4.82 12.62 -1.72
N GLY A 139 -5.65 13.36 -2.46
CA GLY A 139 -6.14 14.68 -2.02
C GLY A 139 -5.05 15.75 -2.03
N TYR A 140 -5.32 16.92 -1.46
CA TYR A 140 -4.31 17.99 -1.33
C TYR A 140 -3.80 18.06 0.10
N CYS A 141 -4.67 18.37 1.05
CA CYS A 141 -4.42 18.41 2.49
C CYS A 141 -4.97 17.17 3.21
N HIS A 142 -5.04 16.02 2.53
CA HIS A 142 -5.57 14.77 3.08
C HIS A 142 -7.00 14.95 3.65
N GLU A 143 -7.86 15.61 2.87
CA GLU A 143 -9.22 16.00 3.26
C GLU A 143 -10.19 14.83 3.19
N ASP A 144 -11.13 14.76 4.14
CA ASP A 144 -12.25 13.83 4.06
C ASP A 144 -13.16 14.20 2.89
N CYS A 145 -13.10 13.42 1.80
CA CYS A 145 -13.82 13.73 0.55
C CYS A 145 -15.33 13.78 0.76
N THR A 146 -15.86 13.15 1.83
CA THR A 146 -17.30 13.20 2.15
C THR A 146 -17.76 14.57 2.67
N GLN A 147 -16.84 15.45 3.05
CA GLN A 147 -17.13 16.81 3.53
C GLN A 147 -16.96 17.89 2.45
N LEU A 148 -16.44 17.53 1.28
CA LEU A 148 -16.21 18.47 0.18
C LEU A 148 -17.49 18.68 -0.63
N ASP A 149 -17.76 19.90 -1.07
CA ASP A 149 -18.69 20.08 -2.18
C ASP A 149 -18.04 19.65 -3.51
N SER A 150 -18.85 19.50 -4.57
CA SER A 150 -18.35 19.03 -5.87
C SER A 150 -17.31 19.95 -6.50
N LYS A 151 -17.38 21.26 -6.24
CA LYS A 151 -16.44 22.24 -6.80
C LYS A 151 -15.10 22.18 -6.07
N GLN A 152 -15.12 22.08 -4.74
CA GLN A 152 -13.93 21.88 -3.93
C GLN A 152 -13.17 20.62 -4.33
N GLU A 153 -13.89 19.50 -4.46
CA GLU A 153 -13.31 18.21 -4.86
C GLU A 153 -12.70 18.28 -6.27
N GLU A 154 -13.37 18.94 -7.22
CA GLU A 154 -12.84 19.16 -8.56
C GLU A 154 -11.59 20.05 -8.57
N ASP A 155 -11.60 21.17 -7.85
CA ASP A 155 -10.46 22.11 -7.78
C ASP A 155 -9.22 21.46 -7.13
N ILE A 156 -9.43 20.68 -6.07
CA ILE A 156 -8.38 19.91 -5.41
C ILE A 156 -7.77 18.90 -6.39
N LEU A 157 -8.62 18.14 -7.08
CA LEU A 157 -8.17 17.10 -8.00
C LEU A 157 -7.41 17.70 -9.20
N ASP A 158 -7.89 18.80 -9.78
CA ASP A 158 -7.22 19.50 -10.88
C ASP A 158 -5.86 20.07 -10.47
N LYS A 159 -5.76 20.63 -9.26
CA LYS A 159 -4.47 21.08 -8.72
C LYS A 159 -3.50 19.91 -8.56
N CYS A 160 -3.93 18.81 -7.96
CA CYS A 160 -3.08 17.66 -7.71
C CYS A 160 -2.64 16.96 -9.01
N ILE A 161 -3.51 16.88 -10.03
CA ILE A 161 -3.15 16.43 -11.37
C ILE A 161 -2.03 17.31 -11.94
N THR A 162 -2.20 18.63 -11.90
CA THR A 162 -1.20 19.58 -12.43
C THR A 162 0.15 19.43 -11.74
N LEU A 163 0.15 19.28 -10.41
CA LEU A 163 1.37 19.07 -9.62
C LEU A 163 2.06 17.76 -10.02
N ALA A 164 1.34 16.64 -10.07
CA ALA A 164 1.91 15.34 -10.44
C ALA A 164 2.44 15.32 -11.88
N GLU A 165 1.72 15.93 -12.83
CA GLU A 165 2.15 16.09 -14.22
C GLU A 165 3.45 16.91 -14.31
N SER A 166 3.57 17.99 -13.54
CA SER A 166 4.78 18.82 -13.50
C SER A 166 6.01 18.08 -12.95
N LEU A 167 5.80 17.15 -12.02
CA LEU A 167 6.87 16.37 -11.38
C LEU A 167 7.35 15.20 -12.25
N THR A 168 6.41 14.52 -12.91
CA THR A 168 6.65 13.24 -13.58
C THR A 168 6.66 13.33 -15.10
N GLY A 169 6.13 14.41 -15.68
CA GLY A 169 5.87 14.54 -17.11
C GLY A 169 4.72 13.66 -17.62
N LYS A 170 3.97 13.02 -16.71
CA LYS A 170 2.88 12.09 -17.03
C LYS A 170 1.64 12.41 -16.20
N ARG A 171 0.47 12.18 -16.78
CA ARG A 171 -0.80 12.28 -16.06
C ARG A 171 -0.88 11.15 -15.02
N PRO A 172 -1.21 11.46 -13.74
CA PRO A 172 -1.47 10.41 -12.76
C PRO A 172 -2.76 9.65 -13.13
N LEU A 173 -2.74 8.34 -12.98
CA LEU A 173 -3.87 7.47 -13.34
C LEU A 173 -4.53 6.80 -12.14
N GLY A 174 -3.90 6.90 -10.97
CA GLY A 174 -4.39 6.35 -9.72
C GLY A 174 -4.88 7.42 -8.76
N PHE A 175 -5.93 7.07 -8.02
CA PHE A 175 -6.43 7.83 -6.88
C PHE A 175 -6.62 6.91 -5.66
N ARG A 176 -6.48 7.50 -4.47
CA ARG A 176 -6.97 6.92 -3.22
C ARG A 176 -7.54 8.06 -2.39
N ALA A 177 -8.73 7.89 -1.84
CA ALA A 177 -9.31 8.86 -0.93
C ALA A 177 -8.60 8.82 0.43
N PRO A 178 -8.30 9.99 1.03
CA PRO A 178 -7.96 10.08 2.44
C PRO A 178 -8.94 9.31 3.33
N LEU A 179 -8.40 8.45 4.22
CA LEU A 179 -9.16 7.50 5.06
C LEU A 179 -10.11 6.56 4.30
N TYR A 180 -9.90 6.31 3.00
CA TYR A 180 -10.75 5.43 2.20
C TYR A 180 -12.21 5.92 2.08
N ARG A 181 -12.45 7.22 2.29
CA ARG A 181 -13.81 7.80 2.34
C ARG A 181 -14.15 8.51 1.04
N LEU A 182 -14.87 7.81 0.16
CA LEU A 182 -15.40 8.34 -1.10
C LEU A 182 -16.92 8.57 -1.03
N ARG A 183 -17.40 9.36 -1.99
CA ARG A 183 -18.82 9.39 -2.37
C ARG A 183 -18.99 8.86 -3.79
N HIS A 184 -20.20 8.51 -4.18
CA HIS A 184 -20.50 8.10 -5.56
C HIS A 184 -20.19 9.21 -6.57
N GLU A 185 -20.36 10.47 -6.17
CA GLU A 185 -20.00 11.64 -6.97
C GLU A 185 -18.49 11.71 -7.22
N THR A 186 -17.67 11.27 -6.26
CA THR A 186 -16.21 11.18 -6.41
C THR A 186 -15.86 10.17 -7.50
N ILE A 187 -16.48 8.99 -7.48
CA ILE A 187 -16.27 7.95 -8.52
C ILE A 187 -16.60 8.51 -9.91
N THR A 188 -17.73 9.21 -10.03
CA THR A 188 -18.14 9.85 -11.29
C THR A 188 -17.14 10.93 -11.72
N LEU A 189 -16.57 11.69 -10.78
CA LEU A 189 -15.54 12.69 -11.06
C LEU A 189 -14.23 12.03 -11.56
N LEU A 190 -13.79 10.95 -10.91
CA LEU A 190 -12.61 10.18 -11.32
C LEU A 190 -12.77 9.64 -12.74
N GLU A 191 -13.92 9.06 -13.06
CA GLU A 191 -14.25 8.60 -14.40
C GLU A 191 -14.20 9.74 -15.43
N ARG A 192 -14.88 10.86 -15.16
CA ARG A 192 -14.87 12.03 -16.06
C ARG A 192 -13.47 12.61 -16.28
N LYS A 193 -12.60 12.54 -15.27
CA LYS A 193 -11.21 13.01 -15.36
C LYS A 193 -10.25 11.93 -15.92
N GLY A 194 -10.75 10.75 -16.28
CA GLY A 194 -9.99 9.70 -16.93
C GLY A 194 -9.00 8.99 -16.01
N PHE A 195 -9.29 8.87 -14.72
CA PHE A 195 -8.53 7.99 -13.84
C PHE A 195 -8.73 6.54 -14.26
N LEU A 196 -7.65 5.77 -14.24
CA LEU A 196 -7.68 4.35 -14.57
C LEU A 196 -8.21 3.53 -13.39
N TYR A 197 -7.78 3.88 -12.19
CA TYR A 197 -8.10 3.11 -11.01
C TYR A 197 -8.26 3.97 -9.75
N ASP A 198 -9.05 3.45 -8.82
CA ASP A 198 -9.10 3.84 -7.41
C ASP A 198 -8.58 2.68 -6.54
N SER A 199 -8.17 3.02 -5.32
CA SER A 199 -7.84 2.04 -4.30
C SER A 199 -8.31 2.52 -2.93
N SER A 200 -9.62 2.67 -2.79
CA SER A 200 -10.23 3.16 -1.56
C SER A 200 -11.30 2.21 -1.01
N LEU A 201 -11.82 1.27 -1.78
CA LEU A 201 -12.97 0.46 -1.35
C LEU A 201 -12.57 -0.99 -1.05
N SER A 202 -13.34 -1.62 -0.17
CA SER A 202 -13.10 -2.99 0.31
C SER A 202 -14.15 -3.99 -0.19
N GLY A 203 -14.73 -3.76 -1.36
CA GLY A 203 -15.76 -4.62 -1.95
C GLY A 203 -15.28 -6.02 -2.33
N HIS A 204 -13.96 -6.19 -2.41
CA HIS A 204 -13.28 -7.48 -2.42
C HIS A 204 -12.03 -7.37 -1.54
N ASP A 205 -11.48 -8.49 -1.09
CA ASP A 205 -10.24 -8.51 -0.33
C ASP A 205 -8.99 -8.82 -1.19
N ALA A 206 -9.08 -9.75 -2.15
CA ALA A 206 -7.94 -10.21 -2.94
C ALA A 206 -8.13 -10.23 -4.48
N GLN A 207 -9.18 -9.61 -5.01
CA GLN A 207 -9.45 -9.51 -6.46
C GLN A 207 -9.70 -8.07 -6.86
N ILE A 208 -9.26 -7.72 -8.07
CA ILE A 208 -9.57 -6.44 -8.72
C ILE A 208 -10.98 -6.52 -9.31
N TYR A 209 -11.72 -5.42 -9.26
CA TYR A 209 -13.06 -5.31 -9.83
C TYR A 209 -13.29 -3.93 -10.44
N LEU A 210 -14.43 -3.72 -11.10
CA LEU A 210 -14.84 -2.38 -11.55
C LEU A 210 -15.66 -1.72 -10.45
N LEU A 211 -15.34 -0.46 -10.13
CA LEU A 211 -16.17 0.34 -9.23
C LEU A 211 -17.60 0.41 -9.74
N ASP A 212 -18.54 0.57 -8.83
CA ASP A 212 -19.94 0.76 -9.16
C ASP A 212 -20.36 2.24 -9.04
N GLY A 213 -21.36 2.63 -9.83
CA GLY A 213 -21.88 4.00 -9.88
C GLY A 213 -22.77 4.35 -8.67
N GLY A 214 -22.84 3.47 -7.69
CA GLY A 214 -23.62 3.64 -6.48
C GLY A 214 -25.07 3.17 -6.54
N PHE A 215 -25.67 3.17 -5.37
CA PHE A 215 -27.07 2.83 -5.15
C PHE A 215 -27.68 3.65 -4.01
N SER A 216 -28.99 3.85 -4.07
CA SER A 216 -29.72 4.54 -3.01
C SER A 216 -29.88 3.61 -1.79
N LEU A 217 -29.36 4.05 -0.64
CA LEU A 217 -29.57 3.39 0.64
C LEU A 217 -30.79 4.01 1.34
N ALA A 218 -31.84 3.21 1.57
CA ALA A 218 -32.88 3.60 2.51
C ALA A 218 -32.37 3.35 3.94
N THR A 219 -32.15 4.42 4.70
CA THR A 219 -31.75 4.32 6.10
C THR A 219 -32.93 3.92 6.98
N VAL A 220 -32.66 3.21 8.06
CA VAL A 220 -33.66 2.91 9.10
C VAL A 220 -34.13 4.22 9.75
N ASP A 221 -35.43 4.48 9.73
CA ASP A 221 -36.05 5.65 10.36
C ASP A 221 -37.05 5.22 11.43
N TYR A 222 -36.61 5.09 12.68
CA TYR A 222 -37.46 4.63 13.79
C TYR A 222 -38.73 5.48 14.05
N SER A 223 -38.88 6.65 13.40
CA SER A 223 -40.11 7.44 13.45
C SER A 223 -41.22 6.96 12.49
N GLN A 224 -40.87 6.14 11.49
CA GLN A 224 -41.79 5.63 10.46
C GLN A 224 -42.14 4.14 10.68
N PRO A 225 -43.19 3.62 10.03
CA PRO A 225 -43.45 2.18 10.03
C PRO A 225 -42.33 1.40 9.33
N ALA A 226 -41.99 0.21 9.83
CA ALA A 226 -40.85 -0.59 9.36
C ALA A 226 -40.84 -0.88 7.84
N HIS A 227 -42.01 -0.96 7.19
CA HIS A 227 -42.09 -1.21 5.74
C HIS A 227 -41.45 -0.10 4.89
N THR A 228 -41.18 1.07 5.47
CA THR A 228 -40.53 2.20 4.77
C THR A 228 -39.03 1.97 4.52
N TRP A 229 -38.37 1.06 5.26
CA TRP A 229 -36.97 0.68 5.04
C TRP A 229 -36.74 -0.84 4.86
N MET A 230 -37.76 -1.69 5.05
CA MET A 230 -37.66 -3.14 4.79
C MET A 230 -37.77 -3.49 3.30
N HIS A 231 -36.88 -2.94 2.47
CA HIS A 231 -36.76 -3.27 1.05
C HIS A 231 -35.29 -3.48 0.67
N PRO A 232 -35.01 -4.35 -0.32
CA PRO A 232 -33.63 -4.63 -0.72
C PRO A 232 -33.00 -3.42 -1.42
N SER A 233 -31.70 -3.26 -1.25
CA SER A 233 -30.91 -2.30 -2.03
C SER A 233 -30.87 -2.70 -3.51
N THR A 234 -30.87 -1.71 -4.41
CA THR A 234 -30.68 -1.95 -5.84
C THR A 234 -29.22 -2.34 -6.09
N GLN A 235 -29.00 -3.30 -7.00
CA GLN A 235 -27.66 -3.61 -7.47
C GLN A 235 -27.15 -2.45 -8.34
N PRO A 236 -25.96 -1.90 -8.05
CA PRO A 236 -25.43 -0.75 -8.78
C PRO A 236 -24.89 -1.17 -10.15
N GLN A 237 -24.78 -0.21 -11.08
CA GLN A 237 -24.16 -0.44 -12.40
C GLN A 237 -22.66 -0.24 -12.31
N SER A 238 -21.89 -1.11 -12.96
CA SER A 238 -20.42 -0.95 -13.04
C SER A 238 -20.03 0.30 -13.84
N THR A 239 -18.97 0.95 -13.39
CA THR A 239 -18.27 2.06 -14.05
C THR A 239 -17.08 1.54 -14.84
N THR A 240 -16.32 2.45 -15.47
CA THR A 240 -15.06 2.11 -16.14
C THR A 240 -13.83 2.17 -15.24
N VAL A 241 -13.95 2.70 -14.01
CA VAL A 241 -12.82 2.85 -13.09
C VAL A 241 -12.55 1.52 -12.39
N VAL A 242 -11.31 1.06 -12.45
CA VAL A 242 -10.87 -0.16 -11.78
C VAL A 242 -10.70 0.10 -10.29
N GLU A 243 -11.17 -0.83 -9.45
CA GLU A 243 -10.88 -0.84 -8.02
C GLU A 243 -9.81 -1.89 -7.70
N ILE A 244 -8.71 -1.43 -7.14
CA ILE A 244 -7.74 -2.31 -6.47
C ILE A 244 -8.02 -2.22 -4.97
N PRO A 245 -8.56 -3.27 -4.35
CA PRO A 245 -9.18 -3.13 -3.05
C PRO A 245 -8.20 -2.65 -1.98
N ALA A 246 -8.55 -1.56 -1.30
CA ALA A 246 -7.94 -1.19 -0.05
C ALA A 246 -8.60 -1.91 1.11
N ASN A 247 -7.85 -2.21 2.16
CA ASN A 247 -8.37 -2.93 3.32
C ASN A 247 -7.66 -2.48 4.59
N TRP A 248 -8.43 -2.16 5.63
CA TRP A 248 -7.94 -1.81 6.97
C TRP A 248 -7.04 -2.88 7.61
N TYR A 249 -7.17 -4.14 7.20
CA TYR A 249 -6.30 -5.23 7.64
C TYR A 249 -4.97 -5.32 6.86
N MET A 250 -4.79 -4.49 5.83
CA MET A 250 -3.63 -4.48 4.94
C MET A 250 -2.89 -3.15 4.96
N GLU A 251 -2.93 -2.45 6.09
CA GLU A 251 -2.25 -1.18 6.28
C GLU A 251 -1.55 -1.11 7.65
N ASP A 252 -0.54 -0.26 7.76
CA ASP A 252 0.32 -0.14 8.94
C ASP A 252 -0.16 0.91 9.96
N MET A 253 -0.68 2.05 9.50
CA MET A 253 -0.96 3.22 10.35
C MET A 253 -2.04 2.94 11.38
N THR A 254 -3.20 2.40 11.00
CA THR A 254 -4.31 2.15 11.95
C THR A 254 -3.88 1.35 13.19
N PRO A 255 -3.17 0.20 13.06
CA PRO A 255 -2.71 -0.53 14.25
C PRO A 255 -1.46 0.04 14.92
N LEU A 256 -0.53 0.63 14.16
CA LEU A 256 0.85 0.93 14.64
C LEU A 256 1.13 2.42 14.88
N GLN A 257 0.23 3.33 14.52
CA GLN A 257 0.37 4.76 14.79
C GLN A 257 -0.51 5.21 15.95
N PHE A 258 0.10 5.88 16.93
CA PHE A 258 -0.65 6.56 17.99
C PHE A 258 -0.99 7.99 17.56
N LEU A 259 -2.28 8.33 17.57
CA LEU A 259 -2.83 9.64 17.25
C LEU A 259 -3.58 10.19 18.49
N PRO A 260 -3.01 11.17 19.22
CA PRO A 260 -3.47 11.52 20.57
C PRO A 260 -4.87 12.14 20.65
N ASN A 261 -5.36 12.68 19.53
CA ASN A 261 -6.67 13.34 19.45
C ASN A 261 -7.72 12.52 18.70
N VAL A 262 -7.44 11.24 18.42
CA VAL A 262 -8.35 10.32 17.73
C VAL A 262 -8.86 9.29 18.74
N THR A 263 -10.17 9.27 18.98
CA THR A 263 -10.78 8.47 20.07
C THR A 263 -10.61 6.96 19.91
N ASN A 264 -10.51 6.48 18.67
CA ASN A 264 -10.28 5.07 18.31
C ASN A 264 -8.81 4.77 17.94
N SER A 265 -7.87 5.64 18.33
CA SER A 265 -6.45 5.43 18.06
C SER A 265 -5.92 4.16 18.72
N HIS A 266 -5.07 3.43 17.99
CA HIS A 266 -4.19 2.40 18.53
C HIS A 266 -2.76 2.96 18.63
N GLY A 267 -1.75 2.23 18.14
CA GLY A 267 -0.35 2.68 18.14
C GLY A 267 0.61 1.86 19.00
N PHE A 268 0.10 0.87 19.74
CA PHE A 268 0.91 -0.01 20.59
C PHE A 268 0.71 -1.49 20.27
N VAL A 269 0.08 -1.82 19.15
CA VAL A 269 0.00 -3.20 18.68
C VAL A 269 1.42 -3.66 18.34
N PRO A 270 1.87 -4.86 18.77
CA PRO A 270 3.19 -5.34 18.40
C PRO A 270 3.31 -5.50 16.88
N ALA A 271 4.29 -4.83 16.26
CA ALA A 271 4.52 -4.93 14.82
C ALA A 271 4.63 -6.38 14.29
N PRO A 272 5.28 -7.34 15.00
CA PRO A 272 5.30 -8.74 14.57
C PRO A 272 3.92 -9.40 14.49
N SER A 273 2.94 -8.95 15.30
CA SER A 273 1.57 -9.47 15.24
C SER A 273 0.85 -9.03 13.96
N ILE A 274 1.12 -7.80 13.50
CA ILE A 274 0.58 -7.30 12.23
C ILE A 274 1.21 -8.02 11.04
N GLU A 275 2.54 -8.22 11.06
CA GLU A 275 3.21 -9.03 10.03
C GLU A 275 2.67 -10.47 9.97
N GLN A 276 2.45 -11.11 11.13
CA GLN A 276 1.89 -12.45 11.16
C GLN A 276 0.48 -12.48 10.57
N MET A 277 -0.37 -11.50 10.88
CA MET A 277 -1.71 -11.37 10.30
C MET A 277 -1.66 -11.30 8.76
N TRP A 278 -0.71 -10.53 8.20
CA TRP A 278 -0.52 -10.45 6.75
C TRP A 278 -0.03 -11.78 6.15
N LYS A 279 0.91 -12.46 6.81
CA LYS A 279 1.40 -13.79 6.37
C LYS A 279 0.31 -14.85 6.40
N ASP A 280 -0.54 -14.84 7.44
CA ASP A 280 -1.66 -15.77 7.59
C ASP A 280 -2.68 -15.57 6.47
N ARG A 281 -3.01 -14.31 6.18
CA ARG A 281 -3.89 -13.95 5.06
C ARG A 281 -3.35 -14.43 3.72
N PHE A 282 -2.08 -14.13 3.42
CA PHE A 282 -1.44 -14.59 2.19
C PHE A 282 -1.49 -16.11 2.06
N THR A 283 -1.12 -16.82 3.13
CA THR A 283 -1.08 -18.29 3.17
C THR A 283 -2.49 -18.88 2.99
N TRP A 284 -3.51 -18.28 3.59
CA TRP A 284 -4.89 -18.70 3.41
C TRP A 284 -5.34 -18.53 1.96
N LEU A 285 -5.11 -17.36 1.34
CA LEU A 285 -5.46 -17.10 -0.06
C LEU A 285 -4.75 -18.07 -1.01
N TRP A 286 -3.46 -18.31 -0.76
CA TRP A 286 -2.67 -19.27 -1.53
C TRP A 286 -3.26 -20.69 -1.47
N ASN A 287 -3.69 -21.14 -0.28
CA ASN A 287 -4.21 -22.49 -0.09
C ASN A 287 -5.67 -22.63 -0.56
N TRP A 288 -6.50 -21.62 -0.33
CA TRP A 288 -7.93 -21.67 -0.62
C TRP A 288 -8.22 -21.93 -2.10
N GLY A 289 -7.49 -21.27 -3.00
CA GLY A 289 -7.62 -21.50 -4.43
C GLY A 289 -7.02 -22.82 -4.94
N ALA A 290 -6.39 -23.66 -4.10
CA ALA A 290 -5.49 -24.75 -4.57
C ALA A 290 -6.26 -26.00 -5.00
N GLY A 291 -7.45 -26.21 -4.41
CA GLY A 291 -8.37 -27.28 -4.78
C GLY A 291 -9.43 -26.89 -5.82
N GLY A 292 -9.31 -25.71 -6.46
CA GLY A 292 -10.29 -25.21 -7.44
C GLY A 292 -11.56 -24.59 -6.85
N ALA A 293 -11.65 -24.45 -5.53
CA ALA A 293 -12.80 -23.86 -4.83
C ALA A 293 -12.68 -22.33 -4.56
N GLY A 294 -11.63 -21.68 -5.08
CA GLY A 294 -11.35 -20.26 -4.91
C GLY A 294 -10.68 -19.66 -6.16
N PRO A 295 -10.43 -18.34 -6.20
CA PRO A 295 -10.17 -17.55 -7.41
C PRO A 295 -8.85 -17.82 -8.16
N GLY A 296 -8.11 -18.88 -7.82
CA GLY A 296 -6.88 -19.21 -8.54
C GLY A 296 -5.78 -18.20 -8.22
N ASP A 297 -5.70 -17.15 -9.04
CA ASP A 297 -4.78 -16.03 -8.91
C ASP A 297 -5.36 -14.95 -7.99
N PHE A 298 -4.52 -14.09 -7.41
CA PHE A 298 -5.00 -13.01 -6.54
C PHE A 298 -4.04 -11.84 -6.46
N VAL A 299 -4.56 -10.70 -6.01
CA VAL A 299 -3.78 -9.52 -5.68
C VAL A 299 -3.58 -9.40 -4.18
N PHE A 300 -2.44 -8.87 -3.77
CA PHE A 300 -2.05 -8.67 -2.38
C PHE A 300 -1.60 -7.21 -2.17
N PRO A 301 -2.55 -6.27 -2.03
CA PRO A 301 -2.28 -4.88 -1.67
C PRO A 301 -1.74 -4.77 -0.25
N LEU A 302 -0.68 -3.99 -0.06
CA LEU A 302 -0.09 -3.65 1.24
C LEU A 302 0.15 -2.13 1.26
N VAL A 303 -0.58 -1.43 2.13
CA VAL A 303 -0.51 0.02 2.30
C VAL A 303 0.43 0.36 3.46
N LEU A 304 1.37 1.25 3.20
CA LEU A 304 2.38 1.68 4.16
C LEU A 304 2.36 3.20 4.26
N HIS A 305 2.83 3.77 5.36
CA HIS A 305 2.98 5.22 5.51
C HIS A 305 4.40 5.55 5.96
N PRO A 306 5.07 6.59 5.42
CA PRO A 306 6.37 7.02 5.93
C PRO A 306 6.31 7.45 7.41
N ASP A 307 5.14 7.94 7.83
CA ASP A 307 4.79 8.25 9.22
C ASP A 307 5.00 7.06 10.16
N THR A 308 4.62 5.86 9.71
CA THR A 308 4.56 4.64 10.52
C THR A 308 5.63 3.63 10.13
N SER A 309 5.62 3.14 8.89
CA SER A 309 6.63 2.23 8.35
C SER A 309 8.04 2.84 8.30
N GLY A 310 8.17 4.16 8.36
CA GLY A 310 9.46 4.84 8.53
C GLY A 310 10.05 4.74 9.94
N MET A 311 9.26 4.38 10.95
CA MET A 311 9.73 4.19 12.32
C MET A 311 10.69 3.00 12.42
N ALA A 312 11.76 3.14 13.20
CA ALA A 312 12.86 2.17 13.21
C ALA A 312 12.43 0.72 13.57
N HIS A 313 11.46 0.57 14.47
CA HIS A 313 10.97 -0.75 14.88
C HIS A 313 9.94 -1.34 13.91
N VAL A 314 9.26 -0.52 13.10
CA VAL A 314 8.30 -0.97 12.08
C VAL A 314 9.02 -1.26 10.75
N ALA A 315 10.01 -0.46 10.38
CA ALA A 315 10.78 -0.64 9.14
C ALA A 315 11.40 -2.05 9.03
N GLY A 316 11.89 -2.61 10.15
CA GLY A 316 12.40 -3.99 10.19
C GLY A 316 11.32 -5.04 9.93
N THR A 317 10.11 -4.82 10.44
CA THR A 317 8.93 -5.66 10.18
C THR A 317 8.51 -5.60 8.71
N ILE A 318 8.52 -4.41 8.11
CA ILE A 318 8.24 -4.25 6.66
C ILE A 318 9.30 -4.97 5.83
N GLU A 319 10.58 -4.80 6.13
CA GLU A 319 11.65 -5.52 5.45
C GLU A 319 11.46 -7.05 5.54
N SER A 320 11.14 -7.56 6.73
CA SER A 320 10.86 -8.97 6.95
C SER A 320 9.67 -9.46 6.11
N MET A 321 8.56 -8.71 6.09
CA MET A 321 7.39 -9.05 5.29
C MET A 321 7.69 -9.11 3.80
N LEU A 322 8.38 -8.09 3.26
CA LEU A 322 8.69 -8.03 1.83
C LEU A 322 9.68 -9.12 1.41
N LEU A 323 10.68 -9.41 2.24
CA LEU A 323 11.58 -10.55 2.02
C LEU A 323 10.82 -11.87 2.03
N TRP A 324 9.89 -12.04 2.97
CA TRP A 324 9.04 -13.23 3.05
C TRP A 324 8.20 -13.41 1.78
N LEU A 325 7.56 -12.36 1.28
CA LEU A 325 6.82 -12.39 0.01
C LEU A 325 7.72 -12.77 -1.18
N LYS A 326 8.94 -12.21 -1.26
CA LYS A 326 9.90 -12.55 -2.32
C LYS A 326 10.35 -14.01 -2.28
N ALA A 327 10.40 -14.62 -1.09
CA ALA A 327 10.86 -16.00 -0.93
C ALA A 327 9.91 -17.05 -1.54
N TRP A 328 8.66 -16.67 -1.86
CA TRP A 328 7.73 -17.52 -2.62
C TRP A 328 8.11 -17.70 -4.09
N GLY A 329 9.10 -16.94 -4.58
CA GLY A 329 9.69 -17.15 -5.89
C GLY A 329 8.85 -16.57 -7.05
N PRO A 330 8.99 -17.12 -8.27
CA PRO A 330 8.52 -16.48 -9.51
C PRO A 330 7.00 -16.36 -9.66
N GLN A 331 6.25 -17.01 -8.77
CA GLN A 331 4.78 -16.97 -8.75
C GLN A 331 4.24 -15.72 -8.04
N VAL A 332 5.10 -15.02 -7.29
CA VAL A 332 4.79 -13.79 -6.59
C VAL A 332 5.55 -12.65 -7.26
N GLU A 333 4.81 -11.81 -7.98
CA GLU A 333 5.37 -10.66 -8.69
C GLU A 333 5.00 -9.36 -7.98
N PHE A 334 5.99 -8.52 -7.72
CA PHE A 334 5.78 -7.14 -7.29
C PHE A 334 5.46 -6.26 -8.51
N VAL A 335 4.34 -5.56 -8.47
CA VAL A 335 3.88 -4.69 -9.55
C VAL A 335 3.31 -3.39 -8.98
N THR A 336 3.36 -2.33 -9.78
CA THR A 336 2.66 -1.09 -9.48
C THR A 336 1.15 -1.28 -9.63
N TYR A 337 0.36 -0.39 -9.02
CA TYR A 337 -1.09 -0.39 -9.09
C TYR A 337 -1.57 -0.16 -10.53
N GLU A 338 -1.01 0.79 -11.27
CA GLU A 338 -1.33 0.98 -12.69
C GLU A 338 -1.10 -0.31 -13.50
N LYS A 339 0.02 -1.03 -13.27
CA LYS A 339 0.30 -2.27 -14.00
C LYS A 339 -0.74 -3.34 -13.72
N ALA A 340 -1.19 -3.48 -12.47
CA ALA A 340 -2.24 -4.44 -12.12
C ALA A 340 -3.61 -4.04 -12.71
N ALA A 341 -3.99 -2.77 -12.66
CA ALA A 341 -5.23 -2.27 -13.25
C ALA A 341 -5.27 -2.48 -14.77
N ARG A 342 -4.18 -2.17 -15.48
CA ARG A 342 -4.07 -2.44 -16.93
C ARG A 342 -4.16 -3.94 -17.24
N GLY A 343 -3.48 -4.77 -16.43
CA GLY A 343 -3.53 -6.21 -16.60
C GLY A 343 -4.94 -6.78 -16.42
N PHE A 344 -5.70 -6.26 -15.45
CA PHE A 344 -7.10 -6.62 -15.24
C PHE A 344 -7.97 -6.29 -16.46
N LEU A 345 -7.88 -5.06 -16.99
CA LEU A 345 -8.68 -4.65 -18.15
C LEU A 345 -8.34 -5.45 -19.42
N GLN A 346 -7.08 -5.83 -19.61
CA GLN A 346 -6.65 -6.69 -20.72
C GLN A 346 -7.19 -8.11 -20.63
N GLN A 347 -7.34 -8.66 -19.41
CA GLN A 347 -7.87 -10.01 -19.20
C GLN A 347 -9.39 -10.07 -19.29
N ALA A 348 -10.06 -8.97 -18.96
CA ALA A 348 -11.51 -8.90 -18.94
C ALA A 348 -12.14 -8.61 -20.33
N ASP A 349 -11.33 -8.48 -21.39
CA ASP A 349 -11.77 -8.01 -22.73
C ASP A 349 -12.52 -6.65 -22.67
N VAL A 350 -12.22 -5.81 -21.68
CA VAL A 350 -12.96 -4.55 -21.45
C VAL A 350 -12.42 -3.39 -22.31
N ILE A 351 -11.22 -3.51 -22.90
CA ILE A 351 -10.67 -2.51 -23.84
C ILE A 351 -9.88 -3.23 -24.96
N GLU A 352 -10.34 -3.12 -26.22
CA GLU A 352 -9.48 -3.32 -27.40
C GLU A 352 -8.44 -2.19 -27.46
N ALA A 353 -7.19 -2.59 -27.73
CA ALA A 353 -5.92 -1.83 -27.64
C ALA A 353 -5.93 -0.34 -28.02
#